data_AF-K0B8B3-F1
#
_entry.id   AF-K0B8B3-F1
#
_cell.length_a   1.000
_cell.length_b   1.000
_cell.length_c   1.000
_cell.angle_alpha   90.00
_cell.angle_beta   90.00
_cell.angle_gamma   90.00
#
_symmetry.space_group_name_H-M   'P 1'
#
loop_
_entity.id
_entity.type
_entity.pdbx_description
1 polymer ?
#
loop_
_entity_poly.entity_id
_entity_poly.type
_entity_poly.pdbx_seq_one_letter_code
_entity_poly.pdbx_strand_id
1 'polypeptide(L)'
;MQELIQTQKVMDDERKQIILEVLADKYCKQILHDTLEKPKSAMELSGDKKIPISTVYRRLQTLYDAKLLAISGSINEDGKKYFLYKSKVKSISLQCNLEETHIEIVPNSSSTS
;
A
#
# COMPACT_ATOMS: atom_id res chain seq x y z
N MET A 1 4.99 -12.88 -24.13
CA MET A 1 4.68 -11.44 -24.10
C MET A 1 5.08 -10.94 -22.72
N GLN A 2 6.24 -10.28 -22.58
CA GLN A 2 6.60 -9.67 -21.30
C GLN A 2 5.73 -8.42 -21.14
N GLU A 3 4.91 -8.37 -20.10
CA GLU A 3 4.26 -7.12 -19.71
C GLU A 3 5.38 -6.13 -19.33
N LEU A 4 5.45 -5.00 -20.03
CA LEU A 4 6.29 -3.88 -19.61
C LEU A 4 5.75 -3.36 -18.29
N ILE A 5 6.38 -3.77 -17.20
CA ILE A 5 6.11 -3.20 -15.88
C ILE A 5 6.58 -1.74 -15.93
N GLN A 6 5.64 -0.80 -16.01
CA GLN A 6 5.95 0.62 -16.11
C GLN A 6 6.35 1.17 -14.74
N THR A 7 7.66 1.20 -14.48
CA THR A 7 8.24 1.84 -13.29
C THR A 7 7.99 3.35 -13.34
N GLN A 8 7.56 3.93 -12.22
CA GLN A 8 7.27 5.35 -12.07
C GLN A 8 8.32 6.00 -11.16
N LYS A 9 9.07 6.97 -11.69
CA LYS A 9 10.00 7.78 -10.90
C LYS A 9 9.23 8.86 -10.13
N VAL A 10 9.56 9.00 -8.85
CA VAL A 10 8.98 10.04 -7.98
C VAL A 10 9.85 11.28 -8.06
N MET A 11 9.30 12.36 -8.61
CA MET A 11 10.06 13.59 -8.87
C MET A 11 9.96 14.61 -7.74
N ASP A 12 8.81 14.73 -7.08
CA ASP A 12 8.59 15.75 -6.06
C ASP A 12 9.09 15.31 -4.67
N ASP A 13 9.72 16.25 -3.95
CA ASP A 13 10.40 15.93 -2.69
C ASP A 13 9.42 15.66 -1.54
N GLU A 14 8.25 16.30 -1.54
CA GLU A 14 7.20 16.03 -0.55
C GLU A 14 6.73 14.57 -0.63
N ARG A 15 6.49 14.08 -1.84
CA ARG A 15 6.13 12.69 -2.09
C ARG A 15 7.25 11.73 -1.75
N LYS A 16 8.51 12.08 -2.04
CA LYS A 16 9.65 11.25 -1.62
C LYS A 16 9.68 11.10 -0.10
N GLN A 17 9.47 12.19 0.63
CA GLN A 17 9.41 12.19 2.08
C GLN A 17 8.25 11.32 2.61
N ILE A 18 7.06 11.44 2.03
CA ILE A 18 5.91 10.58 2.39
C ILE A 18 6.23 9.10 2.18
N ILE A 19 6.88 8.73 1.06
CA ILE A 19 7.25 7.34 0.77
C ILE A 19 8.30 6.84 1.76
N LEU A 20 9.30 7.67 2.09
CA LEU A 20 10.31 7.37 3.10
C LEU A 20 9.67 7.06 4.47
N GLU A 21 8.73 7.90 4.91
CA GLU A 21 7.99 7.71 6.16
C GLU A 21 7.16 6.43 6.15
N VAL A 22 6.48 6.15 5.03
CA VAL A 22 5.74 4.89 4.84
C VAL A 22 6.67 3.68 4.92
N LEU A 23 7.86 3.74 4.31
CA LEU A 23 8.85 2.66 4.35
C LEU A 23 9.54 2.54 5.71
N ALA A 24 9.63 3.61 6.50
CA ALA A 24 10.14 3.57 7.86
C ALA A 24 9.12 2.93 8.83
N ASP A 25 7.82 3.11 8.58
CA ASP A 25 6.76 2.50 9.40
C ASP A 25 6.59 1.01 9.08
N LYS A 26 6.94 0.16 10.06
CA LYS A 26 6.83 -1.30 9.93
C LYS A 26 5.41 -1.78 9.63
N TYR A 27 4.37 -1.13 10.16
CA TYR A 27 2.99 -1.53 9.94
C TYR A 27 2.51 -1.12 8.55
N CYS A 28 2.92 0.04 8.05
CA CYS A 28 2.64 0.44 6.67
C CYS A 28 3.23 -0.56 5.67
N LYS A 29 4.53 -0.89 5.79
CA LYS A 29 5.17 -1.92 4.95
C LYS A 29 4.44 -3.26 5.03
N GLN A 30 4.04 -3.63 6.24
CA GLN A 30 3.38 -4.90 6.46
C GLN A 30 2.00 -4.97 5.81
N ILE A 31 1.20 -3.90 5.92
CA ILE A 31 -0.11 -3.81 5.28
C ILE A 31 0.02 -3.87 3.75
N LEU A 32 1.00 -3.16 3.16
CA LEU A 32 1.26 -3.23 1.72
C LEU A 32 1.62 -4.66 1.28
N HIS A 33 2.46 -5.36 2.05
CA HIS A 33 2.78 -6.76 1.80
C HIS A 33 1.54 -7.66 1.88
N ASP A 34 0.76 -7.56 2.95
CA ASP A 34 -0.38 -8.46 3.20
C ASP A 34 -1.53 -8.24 2.21
N THR A 35 -1.59 -7.06 1.60
CA THR A 35 -2.58 -6.69 0.57
C THR A 35 -2.00 -6.75 -0.85
N LEU A 36 -0.80 -7.32 -1.04
CA LEU A 36 -0.13 -7.38 -2.33
C LEU A 36 -0.87 -8.30 -3.30
N GLU A 37 -1.11 -9.55 -2.91
CA GLU A 37 -1.69 -10.60 -3.76
C GLU A 37 -3.21 -10.58 -3.77
N LYS A 38 -3.84 -10.35 -2.62
CA LYS A 38 -5.31 -10.33 -2.47
C LYS A 38 -5.76 -9.15 -1.61
N PRO A 39 -6.92 -8.56 -1.91
CA PRO A 39 -7.49 -7.55 -1.04
C PRO A 39 -7.81 -8.15 0.33
N LYS A 40 -7.62 -7.38 1.42
CA LYS A 40 -7.95 -7.79 2.79
C LYS A 40 -8.74 -6.71 3.50
N SER A 41 -9.58 -7.10 4.46
CA SER A 41 -10.26 -6.19 5.38
C SER A 41 -9.35 -5.73 6.51
N ALA A 42 -9.74 -4.65 7.19
CA ALA A 42 -9.04 -4.18 8.38
C ALA A 42 -9.00 -5.23 9.51
N MET A 43 -10.05 -6.06 9.62
CA MET A 43 -10.14 -7.12 10.61
C MET A 43 -9.12 -8.23 10.35
N GLU A 44 -8.98 -8.67 9.10
CA GLU A 44 -7.97 -9.66 8.71
C GLU A 44 -6.55 -9.13 8.99
N LEU A 45 -6.28 -7.87 8.64
CA LEU A 45 -4.99 -7.22 8.89
C LEU A 45 -4.66 -7.07 10.38
N SER A 46 -5.67 -6.88 11.23
CA SER A 46 -5.50 -6.82 12.69
C SER A 46 -5.22 -8.20 13.28
N GLY A 47 -5.97 -9.22 12.82
CA GLY A 47 -5.89 -10.60 13.30
C GLY A 47 -4.57 -11.30 12.94
N ASP A 48 -4.11 -11.18 11.69
CA ASP A 48 -2.94 -11.90 11.19
C ASP A 48 -1.65 -11.59 11.98
N LYS A 49 -1.55 -10.39 12.58
CA LYS A 49 -0.28 -9.87 13.13
C LYS A 49 -0.38 -9.21 14.50
N LYS A 50 -1.51 -9.36 15.19
CA LYS A 50 -1.78 -8.72 16.49
C LYS A 50 -1.56 -7.19 16.46
N ILE A 51 -1.82 -6.56 15.31
CA ILE A 51 -1.79 -5.10 15.21
C ILE A 51 -3.10 -4.59 15.78
N PRO A 52 -3.09 -3.67 16.76
CA PRO A 52 -4.33 -3.09 17.27
C PRO A 52 -5.16 -2.51 16.13
N ILE A 53 -6.46 -2.81 16.09
CA ILE A 53 -7.35 -2.42 14.99
C ILE A 53 -7.32 -0.91 14.72
N SER A 54 -7.21 -0.09 15.76
CA SER A 54 -7.06 1.37 15.65
C SER A 54 -5.77 1.78 14.93
N THR A 55 -4.69 1.03 15.13
CA THR A 55 -3.43 1.25 14.42
C THR A 55 -3.55 0.82 12.96
N VAL A 56 -4.24 -0.29 12.68
CA VAL A 56 -4.53 -0.72 11.29
C VAL A 56 -5.27 0.39 10.55
N TYR A 57 -6.38 0.91 11.08
CA TYR A 57 -7.14 1.98 10.43
C TYR A 57 -6.30 3.25 10.17
N ARG A 58 -5.50 3.67 11.15
CA ARG A 58 -4.61 4.83 10.98
C ARG A 58 -3.63 4.62 9.82
N ARG A 59 -3.03 3.43 9.70
CA ARG A 59 -2.06 3.12 8.65
C ARG A 59 -2.71 2.90 7.28
N LEU A 60 -3.91 2.32 7.25
CA LEU A 60 -4.71 2.24 6.02
C LEU A 60 -5.00 3.63 5.48
N GLN A 61 -5.38 4.58 6.35
CA GLN A 61 -5.58 5.97 5.98
C GLN A 61 -4.29 6.61 5.45
N THR A 62 -3.18 6.49 6.18
CA THR A 62 -1.85 6.96 5.72
C THR A 62 -1.50 6.44 4.32
N LEU A 63 -1.66 5.15 4.08
CA LEU A 63 -1.33 4.52 2.80
C LEU A 63 -2.29 4.95 1.66
N TYR A 64 -3.57 5.13 1.98
CA TYR A 64 -4.58 5.59 1.03
C TYR A 64 -4.36 7.05 0.62
N ASP A 65 -4.07 7.92 1.58
CA ASP A 65 -3.74 9.33 1.34
C ASP A 65 -2.45 9.44 0.52
N ALA A 66 -1.48 8.59 0.84
CA ALA A 66 -0.28 8.40 0.04
C ALA A 66 -0.55 7.68 -1.30
N LYS A 67 -1.78 7.37 -1.72
CA LYS A 67 -2.08 6.74 -3.03
C LYS A 67 -1.36 5.39 -3.27
N LEU A 68 -0.83 4.75 -2.23
CA LEU A 68 -0.15 3.45 -2.29
C LEU A 68 -1.11 2.28 -2.07
N LEU A 69 -2.33 2.57 -1.62
CA LEU A 69 -3.36 1.59 -1.31
C LEU A 69 -4.68 2.00 -1.98
N ALA A 70 -5.41 1.01 -2.48
CA ALA A 70 -6.77 1.16 -3.00
C ALA A 70 -7.78 0.65 -1.97
N ILE A 71 -8.97 1.26 -1.97
CA ILE A 71 -10.10 0.87 -1.13
C ILE A 71 -11.27 0.49 -2.04
N SER A 72 -11.84 -0.68 -1.83
CA SER A 72 -13.07 -1.14 -2.48
C SER A 72 -14.10 -1.51 -1.42
N GLY A 73 -15.37 -1.15 -1.64
CA GLY A 73 -16.48 -1.58 -0.80
C GLY A 73 -17.10 -2.87 -1.33
N SER A 74 -17.45 -3.79 -0.44
CA SER A 74 -18.23 -4.99 -0.74
C SER A 74 -19.37 -5.14 0.27
N ILE A 75 -20.40 -5.90 -0.10
CA ILE A 75 -21.54 -6.21 0.76
C ILE A 75 -21.47 -7.70 1.06
N ASN A 76 -21.51 -8.08 2.33
CA ASN A 76 -21.54 -9.50 2.70
C ASN A 76 -22.96 -10.07 2.60
N GLU A 77 -23.12 -11.38 2.79
CA GLU A 77 -24.42 -12.07 2.69
C GLU A 77 -25.47 -11.53 3.69
N ASP A 78 -25.02 -10.93 4.81
CA ASP A 78 -25.86 -10.27 5.82
C ASP A 78 -26.25 -8.82 5.45
N GLY A 79 -25.88 -8.33 4.27
CA GLY A 79 -26.16 -6.96 3.82
C GLY A 79 -25.30 -5.87 4.48
N LYS A 80 -24.28 -6.24 5.26
CA LYS A 80 -23.34 -5.30 5.88
C LYS A 80 -22.25 -4.91 4.88
N LYS A 81 -22.03 -3.59 4.75
CA LYS A 81 -20.90 -3.05 3.99
C LYS A 81 -19.61 -3.31 4.73
N TYR A 82 -18.61 -3.82 4.01
CA TYR A 82 -17.23 -3.93 4.50
C TYR A 82 -16.26 -3.38 3.46
N PHE A 83 -15.12 -2.89 3.94
CA PHE A 83 -14.06 -2.34 3.11
C PHE A 83 -12.94 -3.36 2.95
N LEU A 84 -12.46 -3.45 1.71
CA LEU A 84 -11.35 -4.26 1.28
C LEU A 84 -10.24 -3.35 0.76
N TYR A 85 -9.01 -3.69 1.12
CA TYR A 85 -7.83 -2.90 0.87
C TYR A 85 -6.83 -3.70 0.03
N LYS A 86 -6.35 -3.10 -1.06
CA LYS A 86 -5.43 -3.73 -2.03
C LYS A 86 -4.23 -2.81 -2.24
N SER A 87 -3.01 -3.35 -2.18
CA SER A 87 -1.83 -2.56 -2.51
C SER A 87 -1.90 -2.11 -3.96
N LYS A 88 -1.66 -0.81 -4.21
CA LYS A 88 -1.48 -0.26 -5.57
C LYS A 88 -0.04 -0.34 -6.05
N VAL A 89 0.88 -0.82 -5.20
CA VAL A 89 2.30 -0.90 -5.49
C VAL A 89 2.81 -2.31 -5.27
N LYS A 90 3.59 -2.81 -6.22
CA LYS A 90 4.22 -4.13 -6.16
C LYS A 90 5.63 -4.05 -5.60
N SER A 91 6.35 -2.97 -5.91
CA SER A 91 7.69 -2.71 -5.39
C SER A 91 7.93 -1.22 -5.25
N ILE A 92 8.78 -0.85 -4.29
CA ILE A 92 9.34 0.49 -4.14
C ILE A 92 10.85 0.31 -4.01
N SER A 93 11.60 0.89 -4.94
CA SER A 93 13.05 0.91 -4.93
C SER A 93 13.54 2.27 -4.47
N LEU A 94 14.50 2.28 -3.55
CA LEU A 94 15.11 3.49 -3.04
C LEU A 94 16.62 3.44 -3.24
N GLN A 95 17.16 4.49 -3.84
CA GLN A 95 18.59 4.76 -3.89
C GLN A 95 18.83 6.13 -3.29
N CYS A 96 19.60 6.19 -2.22
CA CYS A 96 19.85 7.40 -1.47
C CYS A 96 21.34 7.54 -1.20
N ASN A 97 21.86 8.73 -1.43
CA ASN A 97 23.16 9.18 -0.92
C ASN A 97 22.93 10.47 -0.11
N LEU A 98 24.00 11.09 0.40
CA LEU A 98 23.88 12.28 1.25
C LEU A 98 23.42 13.55 0.51
N GLU A 99 23.36 13.52 -0.82
CA GLU A 99 23.02 14.66 -1.66
C GLU A 99 21.66 14.46 -2.36
N GLU A 100 21.33 13.23 -2.73
CA GLU A 100 20.18 12.92 -3.58
C GLU A 100 19.46 11.64 -3.15
N THR A 101 18.14 11.68 -3.23
CA THR A 101 17.25 10.53 -3.03
C THR A 101 16.44 10.26 -4.29
N HIS A 102 16.60 9.04 -4.80
CA HIS A 102 15.90 8.48 -5.94
C HIS A 102 14.90 7.43 -5.48
N ILE A 103 13.65 7.58 -5.90
CA ILE A 103 12.58 6.63 -5.59
C ILE A 103 11.88 6.23 -6.88
N GLU A 104 11.74 4.92 -7.04
CA GLU A 104 11.02 4.30 -8.14
C GLU A 104 9.94 3.38 -7.59
N ILE A 105 8.74 3.49 -8.15
CA ILE A 105 7.59 2.67 -7.76
C ILE A 105 7.19 1.80 -8.93
N VAL A 106 7.04 0.51 -8.66
CA VAL A 106 6.40 -0.42 -9.57
C VAL A 106 4.93 -0.56 -9.16
N PRO A 107 3.96 -0.18 -10.00
CA PRO A 107 2.55 -0.37 -9.71
C PRO A 107 2.18 -1.85 -9.53
N ASN A 108 1.18 -2.11 -8.69
CA ASN A 108 0.51 -3.40 -8.62
C ASN A 108 -0.61 -3.43 -9.65
N SER A 109 -0.24 -3.73 -10.90
CA SER A 109 -1.20 -4.00 -11.97
C SER A 109 -1.91 -5.32 -11.66
N SER A 110 -2.95 -5.23 -10.84
CA SER A 110 -3.98 -6.26 -10.79
C SER A 110 -4.80 -6.06 -12.05
N SER A 111 -4.55 -6.84 -13.09
CA SER A 111 -5.47 -7.00 -14.20
C SER A 111 -6.77 -7.54 -13.60
N THR A 112 -7.71 -6.66 -13.28
CA THR A 112 -9.07 -7.06 -12.93
C THR A 112 -9.65 -7.67 -14.21
N SER A 113 -9.53 -8.99 -14.35
CA SER A 113 -10.34 -9.78 -15.28
C SER A 113 -11.70 -10.01 -14.65
#